data_AF-A0AAU7FHP0-F1
#
_entry.id   AF-A0AAU7FHP0-F1
#
_cell.length_a   1.000
_cell.length_b   1.000
_cell.length_c   1.000
_cell.angle_alpha   90.00
_cell.angle_beta   90.00
_cell.angle_gamma   90.00
#
_symmetry.space_group_name_H-M   'P 1'
#
loop_
_entity.id
_entity.type
_entity.pdbx_description
1 polymer ?
#
loop_
_entity_poly.entity_id
_entity_poly.type
_entity_poly.pdbx_seq_one_letter_code
_entity_poly.pdbx_strand_id
1 'polypeptide(L)'
;MSQEIIIAVIGGVVTIIVGLITAGATYLGVRIQINKNEETLEKKRVQQEVERKQLEQESFEYQKQIIERFIDFEIHENFNKIKRNHMDELIFDTKNLRKEYIKHEGLNFKEFDKNKYDLIKYKSDTINEVIEIYDAFRLLAIYDGLSENMPDDEFHRFKKGYQLCLNRFEKDQIHNFVKLF
;
A
#
# COMPACT_ATOMS: atom_id res chain seq x y z
N MET A 1 54.32 -67.78 -31.01
CA MET A 1 54.17 -67.56 -29.55
C MET A 1 54.54 -66.13 -29.10
N SER A 2 55.35 -65.35 -29.84
CA SER A 2 55.73 -63.97 -29.46
C SER A 2 54.72 -62.89 -29.86
N GLN A 3 54.03 -63.02 -31.00
CA GLN A 3 53.09 -61.99 -31.49
C GLN A 3 51.79 -61.90 -30.69
N GLU A 4 51.23 -63.02 -30.22
CA GLU A 4 49.99 -63.05 -29.43
C GLU A 4 50.16 -62.40 -28.06
N ILE A 5 51.32 -62.57 -27.42
CA ILE A 5 51.65 -61.94 -26.13
C ILE A 5 51.78 -60.42 -26.30
N ILE A 6 52.42 -59.96 -27.39
CA ILE A 6 52.56 -58.54 -27.70
C ILE A 6 51.19 -57.90 -27.99
N ILE A 7 50.31 -58.58 -28.73
CA ILE A 7 48.95 -58.10 -29.02
C ILE A 7 48.09 -58.05 -27.74
N ALA A 8 48.20 -59.05 -26.87
CA ALA A 8 47.48 -59.08 -25.60
C ALA A 8 47.93 -57.97 -24.62
N VAL A 9 49.25 -57.70 -24.56
CA VAL A 9 49.81 -56.62 -23.72
C VAL A 9 49.42 -55.24 -24.26
N ILE A 10 49.48 -55.02 -25.57
CA ILE A 10 49.04 -53.76 -26.19
C ILE A 10 47.53 -53.57 -26.03
N GLY A 11 46.74 -54.64 -26.22
CA GLY A 11 45.29 -54.61 -26.04
C GLY A 11 44.87 -54.25 -24.61
N GLY A 12 45.55 -54.81 -23.60
CA GLY A 12 45.32 -54.53 -22.18
C GLY A 12 45.69 -53.10 -21.76
N VAL A 13 46.81 -52.56 -22.27
CA VAL A 13 47.23 -51.18 -21.98
C VAL A 13 46.26 -50.17 -22.59
N VAL A 14 45.80 -50.40 -23.83
CA VAL A 14 44.83 -49.53 -24.49
C VAL A 14 43.48 -49.53 -23.76
N THR A 15 43.00 -50.68 -23.26
CA THR A 15 41.75 -50.74 -22.49
C THR A 15 41.84 -49.97 -21.17
N ILE A 16 42.98 -50.03 -20.48
CA ILE A 16 43.21 -49.26 -19.25
C ILE A 16 43.22 -47.75 -19.53
N ILE A 17 43.90 -47.32 -20.60
CA ILE A 17 43.96 -45.90 -20.99
C ILE A 17 42.57 -45.38 -21.40
N VAL A 18 41.84 -46.12 -22.23
CA VAL A 18 40.48 -45.75 -22.65
C VAL A 18 39.53 -45.73 -21.45
N GLY A 19 39.65 -46.67 -20.51
CA GLY A 19 38.89 -46.69 -19.26
C GLY A 19 39.12 -45.45 -18.39
N LEU A 20 40.39 -45.02 -18.25
CA LEU A 20 40.76 -43.80 -17.51
C LEU A 20 40.26 -42.51 -18.18
N ILE A 21 40.36 -42.41 -19.51
CA ILE A 21 39.85 -41.24 -20.27
C ILE A 21 38.32 -41.17 -20.17
N THR A 22 37.64 -42.32 -20.31
CA THR A 22 36.18 -42.39 -20.23
C THR A 22 35.71 -42.03 -18.82
N ALA A 23 36.38 -42.53 -17.77
CA ALA A 23 36.08 -42.17 -16.38
C ALA A 23 36.29 -40.67 -16.11
N GLY A 24 37.39 -40.08 -16.60
CA GLY A 24 37.68 -38.65 -16.48
C GLY A 24 36.66 -37.77 -17.21
N ALA A 25 36.28 -38.13 -18.43
CA ALA A 25 35.27 -37.41 -19.20
C ALA A 25 33.88 -37.49 -18.55
N THR A 26 33.50 -38.64 -18.01
CA THR A 26 32.22 -38.84 -17.31
C THR A 26 32.16 -38.00 -16.03
N TYR A 27 33.25 -37.96 -15.26
CA TYR A 27 33.35 -37.14 -14.05
C TYR A 27 33.23 -35.64 -14.34
N LEU A 28 33.92 -35.15 -15.38
CA LEU A 28 33.85 -33.75 -15.81
C LEU A 28 32.45 -33.38 -16.34
N GLY A 29 31.84 -34.26 -17.15
CA GLY A 29 30.50 -34.05 -17.70
C GLY A 29 29.41 -33.95 -16.62
N VAL A 30 29.45 -34.85 -15.63
CA VAL A 30 28.52 -34.84 -14.49
C VAL A 30 28.70 -33.55 -13.66
N ARG A 31 29.93 -33.12 -13.40
CA ARG A 31 30.20 -31.91 -12.61
C ARG A 31 29.72 -30.64 -13.31
N ILE A 32 29.88 -30.54 -14.63
CA ILE A 32 29.39 -29.41 -15.44
C ILE A 32 27.85 -29.39 -15.46
N GLN A 33 27.19 -30.55 -15.55
CA GLN A 33 25.73 -30.62 -15.49
C GLN A 33 25.18 -30.23 -14.12
N ILE A 34 25.83 -30.66 -13.03
CA ILE A 34 25.43 -30.29 -11.67
C ILE A 34 25.52 -28.77 -11.49
N ASN A 35 26.64 -28.14 -11.87
CA ASN A 35 26.80 -26.70 -11.75
C ASN A 35 25.77 -25.92 -12.58
N LYS A 36 25.49 -26.35 -13.82
CA LYS A 36 24.44 -25.72 -14.66
C LYS A 36 23.04 -25.91 -14.08
N ASN A 37 22.75 -27.06 -13.47
CA ASN A 37 21.49 -27.31 -12.79
C ASN A 37 21.35 -26.47 -11.52
N GLU A 38 22.41 -26.28 -10.74
CA GLU A 38 22.42 -25.40 -9.57
C GLU A 38 22.16 -23.94 -9.97
N GLU A 39 22.88 -23.41 -10.97
CA GLU A 39 22.66 -22.05 -11.47
C GLU A 39 21.24 -21.83 -12.00
N THR A 40 20.67 -22.82 -12.70
CA THR A 40 19.30 -22.71 -13.21
C THR A 40 18.25 -22.84 -12.11
N LEU A 41 18.49 -23.65 -11.09
CA LEU A 41 17.66 -23.72 -9.88
C LEU A 41 17.70 -22.40 -9.09
N GLU A 42 18.86 -21.81 -8.93
CA GLU A 42 19.03 -20.54 -8.22
C GLU A 42 18.36 -19.40 -8.97
N LYS A 43 18.55 -19.30 -10.29
CA LYS A 43 17.82 -18.34 -11.14
C LYS A 43 16.30 -18.52 -11.04
N LYS A 44 15.81 -19.76 -11.05
CA LYS A 44 14.37 -20.05 -10.87
C LYS A 44 13.86 -19.63 -9.49
N ARG A 45 14.63 -19.85 -8.42
CA ARG A 45 14.27 -19.42 -7.06
C ARG A 45 14.19 -17.90 -6.95
N VAL A 46 15.18 -17.20 -7.49
CA VAL A 46 15.18 -15.72 -7.51
C VAL A 46 14.00 -15.20 -8.33
N GLN A 47 13.73 -15.78 -9.50
CA GLN A 47 12.57 -15.41 -10.32
C GLN A 47 11.25 -15.61 -9.58
N GLN A 48 11.06 -16.77 -8.93
CA GLN A 48 9.88 -17.06 -8.13
C GLN A 48 9.74 -16.14 -6.92
N GLU A 49 10.84 -15.76 -6.28
CA GLU A 49 10.80 -14.82 -5.15
C GLU A 49 10.40 -13.41 -5.62
N VAL A 50 10.88 -12.97 -6.79
CA VAL A 50 10.49 -11.70 -7.40
C VAL A 50 9.02 -11.71 -7.80
N GLU A 51 8.55 -12.75 -8.48
CA GLU A 51 7.15 -12.91 -8.86
C GLU A 51 6.23 -12.93 -7.63
N ARG A 52 6.64 -13.66 -6.58
CA ARG A 52 5.91 -13.70 -5.32
C ARG A 52 5.83 -12.31 -4.67
N LYS A 53 6.94 -11.59 -4.59
CA LYS A 53 6.97 -10.22 -4.04
C LYS A 53 6.10 -9.26 -4.86
N GLN A 54 6.10 -9.39 -6.18
CA GLN A 54 5.24 -8.61 -7.07
C GLN A 54 3.76 -8.90 -6.82
N LEU A 55 3.36 -10.18 -6.74
CA LEU A 55 1.98 -10.56 -6.44
C LEU A 55 1.55 -10.11 -5.04
N GLU A 56 2.42 -10.22 -4.04
CA GLU A 56 2.18 -9.72 -2.69
C GLU A 56 1.97 -8.19 -2.70
N GLN A 57 2.78 -7.45 -3.47
CA GLN A 57 2.67 -6.00 -3.60
C GLN A 57 1.41 -5.58 -4.38
N GLU A 58 1.06 -6.26 -5.47
CA GLU A 58 -0.19 -6.02 -6.20
C GLU A 58 -1.42 -6.28 -5.35
N SER A 59 -1.42 -7.39 -4.59
CA SER A 59 -2.50 -7.70 -3.65
C SER A 59 -2.62 -6.62 -2.57
N PHE A 60 -1.49 -6.16 -2.06
CA PHE A 60 -1.42 -5.10 -1.06
C PHE A 60 -1.98 -3.77 -1.58
N GLU A 61 -1.57 -3.32 -2.78
CA GLU A 61 -2.09 -2.10 -3.40
C GLU A 61 -3.58 -2.20 -3.72
N TYR A 62 -4.04 -3.37 -4.17
CA TYR A 62 -5.46 -3.58 -4.43
C TYR A 62 -6.32 -3.48 -3.17
N GLN A 63 -5.87 -4.09 -2.06
CA GLN A 63 -6.55 -3.98 -0.77
C GLN A 63 -6.58 -2.54 -0.26
N LYS A 64 -5.46 -1.83 -0.38
CA LYS A 64 -5.35 -0.41 -0.03
C LYS A 64 -6.40 0.41 -0.78
N GLN A 65 -6.49 0.26 -2.10
CA GLN A 65 -7.47 1.00 -2.92
C GLN A 65 -8.92 0.73 -2.51
N ILE A 66 -9.25 -0.52 -2.14
CA ILE A 66 -10.59 -0.86 -1.65
C ILE A 66 -10.89 -0.15 -0.34
N ILE A 67 -9.96 -0.21 0.62
CA ILE A 67 -10.12 0.43 1.93
C ILE A 67 -10.24 1.95 1.77
N GLU A 68 -9.39 2.57 0.94
CA GLU A 68 -9.45 4.00 0.65
C GLU A 68 -10.80 4.41 0.07
N ARG A 69 -11.39 3.62 -0.83
CA ARG A 69 -12.74 3.91 -1.39
C ARG A 69 -13.84 3.85 -0.33
N PHE A 70 -13.81 2.86 0.57
CA PHE A 70 -14.81 2.78 1.64
C PHE A 70 -14.70 3.96 2.60
N ILE A 71 -13.47 4.36 2.91
CA ILE A 71 -13.19 5.52 3.76
C ILE A 71 -13.64 6.81 3.10
N ASP A 72 -13.34 7.00 1.82
CA ASP A 72 -13.77 8.18 1.07
C ASP A 72 -15.29 8.28 1.02
N PHE A 73 -15.97 7.15 0.84
CA PHE A 73 -17.43 7.10 0.89
C PHE A 73 -17.97 7.50 2.28
N GLU A 74 -17.44 6.93 3.36
CA GLU A 74 -17.85 7.26 4.74
C GLU A 74 -17.58 8.75 5.07
N ILE A 75 -16.43 9.28 4.66
CA ILE A 75 -16.11 10.71 4.81
C ILE A 75 -17.12 11.57 4.06
N HIS A 76 -17.40 11.24 2.80
CA HIS A 76 -18.31 12.01 1.96
C HIS A 76 -19.74 11.99 2.52
N GLU A 77 -20.23 10.84 3.00
CA GLU A 77 -21.52 10.75 3.68
C GLU A 77 -21.59 11.63 4.93
N ASN A 78 -20.56 11.58 5.78
CA ASN A 78 -20.48 12.43 6.97
C ASN A 78 -20.42 13.92 6.62
N PHE A 79 -19.60 14.27 5.63
CA PHE A 79 -19.49 15.65 5.17
C PHE A 79 -20.83 16.20 4.69
N ASN A 80 -21.57 15.43 3.89
CA ASN A 80 -22.90 15.79 3.41
C ASN A 80 -23.94 15.97 4.54
N LYS A 81 -23.78 15.28 5.67
CA LYS A 81 -24.63 15.47 6.86
C LYS A 81 -24.35 16.81 7.56
N ILE A 82 -23.11 17.29 7.51
CA ILE A 82 -22.65 18.50 8.21
C ILE A 82 -22.85 19.76 7.34
N LYS A 83 -22.65 19.65 6.03
CA LYS A 83 -22.63 20.77 5.09
C LYS A 83 -23.92 21.62 5.03
N ARG A 84 -25.07 21.06 5.42
CA ARG A 84 -26.43 21.55 5.05
C ARG A 84 -26.81 22.98 5.47
N ASN A 85 -26.01 23.72 6.24
CA ASN A 85 -26.37 25.02 6.83
C ASN A 85 -25.37 26.16 6.52
N HIS A 86 -25.02 26.44 5.25
CA HIS A 86 -24.08 27.53 4.89
C HIS A 86 -22.70 27.47 5.58
N MET A 87 -22.30 26.30 6.04
CA MET A 87 -21.01 26.07 6.72
C MET A 87 -19.82 26.52 5.88
N ASP A 88 -19.93 26.42 4.56
CA ASP A 88 -18.86 26.77 3.61
C ASP A 88 -18.60 28.28 3.56
N GLU A 89 -19.62 29.10 3.80
CA GLU A 89 -19.49 30.56 3.91
C GLU A 89 -18.95 30.94 5.31
N LEU A 90 -19.44 30.22 6.33
CA LEU A 90 -19.10 30.46 7.74
C LEU A 90 -17.68 30.00 8.11
N ILE A 91 -17.10 29.01 7.41
CA ILE A 91 -15.75 28.51 7.67
C ILE A 91 -14.70 29.64 7.60
N PHE A 92 -14.95 30.66 6.78
CA PHE A 92 -14.08 31.83 6.64
C PHE A 92 -14.36 32.90 7.71
N ASP A 93 -15.59 32.96 8.25
CA ASP A 93 -15.98 33.83 9.37
C ASP A 93 -15.98 33.08 10.71
N THR A 94 -14.79 33.04 11.32
CA THR A 94 -14.53 32.29 12.55
C THR A 94 -15.42 32.69 13.72
N LYS A 95 -15.83 33.97 13.82
CA LYS A 95 -16.66 34.44 14.94
C LYS A 95 -18.11 34.00 14.83
N ASN A 96 -18.62 33.95 13.60
CA ASN A 96 -19.98 33.51 13.34
C ASN A 96 -20.08 31.99 13.40
N LEU A 97 -19.10 31.27 12.81
CA LEU A 97 -19.07 29.81 12.89
C LEU A 97 -19.06 29.28 14.33
N ARG A 98 -18.30 29.93 15.23
CA ARG A 98 -18.21 29.52 16.65
C ARG A 98 -19.52 29.61 17.42
N LYS A 99 -20.51 30.35 16.93
CA LYS A 99 -21.81 30.53 17.60
C LYS A 99 -22.90 29.64 17.01
N GLU A 100 -22.55 28.89 15.97
CA GLU A 100 -23.50 28.08 15.23
C GLU A 100 -23.57 26.67 15.80
N TYR A 101 -24.80 26.17 15.83
CA TYR A 101 -25.08 24.76 16.07
C TYR A 101 -24.96 24.01 14.75
N ILE A 102 -23.98 23.12 14.69
CA ILE A 102 -23.71 22.32 13.50
C ILE A 102 -24.49 21.01 13.63
N LYS A 103 -25.72 21.02 13.09
CA LYS A 103 -26.56 19.83 13.08
C LYS A 103 -25.88 18.68 12.35
N HIS A 104 -25.74 17.53 13.01
CA HIS A 104 -25.32 16.30 12.37
C HIS A 104 -26.25 15.14 12.76
N GLU A 105 -26.79 14.43 11.77
CA GLU A 105 -27.61 13.23 12.03
C GLU A 105 -26.72 11.98 11.98
N GLY A 106 -26.19 11.58 13.15
CA GLY A 106 -25.48 10.32 13.33
C GLY A 106 -24.28 10.15 12.38
N LEU A 107 -23.14 10.76 12.73
CA LEU A 107 -21.89 10.55 12.02
C LEU A 107 -21.47 9.07 12.13
N ASN A 108 -21.01 8.50 11.02
CA ASN A 108 -20.56 7.12 10.93
C ASN A 108 -19.03 7.04 10.98
N PHE A 109 -18.49 6.11 11.75
CA PHE A 109 -17.05 5.93 11.93
C PHE A 109 -16.61 4.47 11.71
N LYS A 110 -17.52 3.62 11.23
CA LYS A 110 -17.37 2.17 11.25
C LYS A 110 -16.20 1.71 10.38
N GLU A 111 -16.10 2.23 9.16
CA GLU A 111 -15.05 1.81 8.24
C GLU A 111 -13.70 2.37 8.67
N PHE A 112 -13.64 3.60 9.15
CA PHE A 112 -12.39 4.12 9.71
C PHE A 112 -11.94 3.36 10.95
N ASP A 113 -12.82 3.13 11.95
CA ASP A 113 -12.43 2.44 13.17
C ASP A 113 -12.01 0.99 12.94
N LYS A 114 -12.62 0.33 11.96
CA LYS A 114 -12.25 -1.03 11.54
C LYS A 114 -10.87 -1.06 10.88
N ASN A 115 -10.55 -0.09 10.03
CA ASN A 115 -9.38 -0.16 9.14
C ASN A 115 -8.21 0.76 9.55
N LYS A 116 -8.33 1.60 10.59
CA LYS A 116 -7.29 2.59 10.97
C LYS A 116 -5.89 2.01 11.19
N TYR A 117 -5.79 0.80 11.74
CA TYR A 117 -4.48 0.16 11.96
C TYR A 117 -3.89 -0.41 10.67
N ASP A 118 -4.74 -0.83 9.73
CA ASP A 118 -4.28 -1.26 8.41
C ASP A 118 -3.87 -0.07 7.56
N LEU A 119 -4.62 1.05 7.69
CA LEU A 119 -4.25 2.32 7.09
C LEU A 119 -2.83 2.76 7.48
N ILE A 120 -2.50 2.78 8.77
CA ILE A 120 -1.17 3.20 9.25
C ILE A 120 -0.04 2.39 8.58
N LYS A 121 -0.27 1.11 8.23
CA LYS A 121 0.73 0.28 7.54
C LYS A 121 1.01 0.75 6.11
N TYR A 122 0.05 1.42 5.46
CA TYR A 122 0.16 1.86 4.07
C TYR A 122 1.03 3.11 3.87
N LYS A 123 1.48 3.81 4.94
CA LYS A 123 2.38 5.00 4.91
C LYS A 123 2.11 5.99 3.75
N SER A 124 0.84 6.19 3.44
CA SER A 124 0.36 7.12 2.41
C SER A 124 0.11 8.50 3.02
N ASP A 125 0.53 9.57 2.34
CA ASP A 125 0.21 10.96 2.74
C ASP A 125 -1.30 11.19 2.87
N THR A 126 -2.09 10.45 2.11
CA THR A 126 -3.57 10.42 2.16
C THR A 126 -4.11 10.04 3.54
N ILE A 127 -3.38 9.25 4.35
CA ILE A 127 -3.85 8.78 5.66
C ILE A 127 -3.84 9.90 6.68
N ASN A 128 -2.83 10.77 6.67
CA ASN A 128 -2.77 11.88 7.61
C ASN A 128 -3.97 12.82 7.39
N GLU A 129 -4.30 13.10 6.13
CA GLU A 129 -5.49 13.86 5.76
C GLU A 129 -6.77 13.17 6.26
N VAL A 130 -6.90 11.86 6.05
CA VAL A 130 -8.05 11.07 6.54
C VAL A 130 -8.17 11.16 8.05
N ILE A 131 -7.08 10.97 8.80
CA ILE A 131 -7.08 11.06 10.28
C ILE A 131 -7.53 12.45 10.72
N GLU A 132 -7.02 13.52 10.11
CA GLU A 132 -7.40 14.89 10.45
C GLU A 132 -8.89 15.16 10.20
N ILE A 133 -9.45 14.63 9.11
CA ILE A 133 -10.88 14.72 8.82
C ILE A 133 -11.71 13.98 9.89
N TYR A 134 -11.31 12.76 10.26
CA TYR A 134 -12.03 11.99 11.27
C TYR A 134 -11.95 12.60 12.66
N ASP A 135 -10.80 13.16 13.02
CA ASP A 135 -10.64 13.93 14.25
C ASP A 135 -11.61 15.12 14.29
N ALA A 136 -11.75 15.86 13.18
CA ALA A 136 -12.72 16.95 13.09
C ALA A 136 -14.17 16.45 13.27
N PHE A 137 -14.56 15.37 12.61
CA PHE A 137 -15.89 14.78 12.79
C PHE A 137 -16.13 14.28 14.22
N ARG A 138 -15.10 13.73 14.88
CA ARG A 138 -15.17 13.31 16.27
C ARG A 138 -15.33 14.49 17.22
N LEU A 139 -14.61 15.59 17.00
CA LEU A 139 -14.80 16.82 17.77
C LEU A 139 -16.25 17.29 17.65
N LEU A 140 -16.81 17.28 16.44
CA LEU A 140 -18.20 17.64 16.25
C LEU A 140 -19.15 16.75 17.06
N ALA A 141 -18.93 15.44 17.05
CA ALA A 141 -19.73 14.49 17.83
C ALA A 141 -19.55 14.64 19.35
N ILE A 142 -18.34 14.94 19.83
CA ILE A 142 -18.03 15.13 21.26
C ILE A 142 -18.80 16.33 21.83
N TYR A 143 -18.84 17.42 21.07
CA TYR A 143 -19.52 18.65 21.47
C TYR A 143 -20.97 18.72 20.99
N ASP A 144 -21.52 17.63 20.47
CA ASP A 144 -22.89 17.55 19.93
C ASP A 144 -23.21 18.67 18.93
N GLY A 145 -22.25 19.03 18.07
CA GLY A 145 -22.40 20.12 17.10
C GLY A 145 -22.28 21.55 17.68
N LEU A 146 -22.14 21.71 19.00
CA LEU A 146 -22.00 23.03 19.66
C LEU A 146 -20.56 23.53 19.58
N SER A 147 -20.24 24.19 18.46
CA SER A 147 -18.91 24.73 18.19
C SER A 147 -18.42 25.76 19.22
N GLU A 148 -19.34 26.45 19.91
CA GLU A 148 -19.01 27.42 20.96
C GLU A 148 -18.29 26.79 22.14
N ASN A 149 -18.57 25.51 22.42
CA ASN A 149 -18.00 24.77 23.53
C ASN A 149 -16.60 24.22 23.23
N MET A 150 -16.15 24.28 21.98
CA MET A 150 -14.82 23.81 21.59
C MET A 150 -13.75 24.80 22.08
N PRO A 151 -12.66 24.31 22.72
CA PRO A 151 -11.41 25.04 22.88
C PRO A 151 -10.88 25.57 21.53
N ASP A 152 -10.08 26.65 21.57
CA ASP A 152 -9.59 27.30 20.34
C ASP A 152 -8.75 26.37 19.45
N ASP A 153 -7.92 25.52 20.06
CA ASP A 153 -7.10 24.54 19.36
C ASP A 153 -7.93 23.43 18.71
N GLU A 154 -8.95 22.94 19.41
CA GLU A 154 -9.88 21.93 18.88
C GLU A 154 -10.77 22.52 17.77
N PHE A 155 -11.28 23.74 17.96
CA PHE A 155 -12.03 24.43 16.92
C PHE A 155 -11.18 24.65 15.66
N HIS A 156 -9.90 24.99 15.83
CA HIS A 156 -8.97 25.11 14.70
C HIS A 156 -8.77 23.77 13.98
N ARG A 157 -8.62 22.67 14.72
CA ARG A 157 -8.53 21.31 14.14
C ARG A 157 -9.80 20.92 13.40
N PHE A 158 -10.97 21.19 13.99
CA PHE A 158 -12.25 20.98 13.33
C PHE A 158 -12.32 21.72 11.99
N LYS A 159 -12.02 23.02 12.01
CA LYS A 159 -12.00 23.86 10.81
C LYS A 159 -11.04 23.32 9.74
N LYS A 160 -9.84 22.91 10.14
CA LYS A 160 -8.84 22.31 9.25
C LYS A 160 -9.40 21.06 8.57
N GLY A 161 -9.95 20.11 9.34
CA GLY A 161 -10.55 18.89 8.79
C GLY A 161 -11.75 19.15 7.88
N TYR A 162 -12.62 20.10 8.23
CA TYR A 162 -13.72 20.50 7.35
C TYR A 162 -13.22 21.09 6.02
N GLN A 163 -12.17 21.91 6.07
CA GLN A 163 -11.55 22.50 4.88
C GLN A 163 -10.89 21.45 3.98
N LEU A 164 -10.34 20.37 4.55
CA LEU A 164 -9.85 19.23 3.79
C LEU A 164 -11.00 18.55 3.02
N CYS A 165 -12.17 18.37 3.64
CA CYS A 165 -13.36 17.85 2.94
C CYS A 165 -13.79 18.75 1.78
N LEU A 166 -13.83 20.08 1.98
CA LEU A 166 -14.14 21.02 0.90
C LEU A 166 -13.16 20.91 -0.27
N ASN A 167 -11.86 20.86 0.02
CA ASN A 167 -10.84 20.72 -1.02
C ASN A 167 -10.93 19.39 -1.76
N ARG A 168 -11.34 18.32 -1.06
CA ARG A 168 -11.47 16.97 -1.60
C ARG A 168 -12.71 16.80 -2.47
N PHE A 169 -13.88 17.31 -2.05
CA PHE A 169 -15.16 17.05 -2.70
C PHE A 169 -15.73 18.24 -3.50
N GLU A 170 -15.25 19.47 -3.28
CA GLU A 170 -15.88 20.69 -3.82
C GLU A 170 -14.90 21.64 -4.51
N LYS A 171 -13.83 21.07 -5.06
CA LYS A 171 -12.71 21.76 -5.70
C LYS A 171 -13.11 22.86 -6.72
N ASP A 172 -14.30 22.79 -7.30
CA ASP A 172 -14.82 23.76 -8.27
C ASP A 172 -15.55 24.98 -7.66
N GLN A 173 -15.95 24.96 -6.38
CA GLN A 173 -16.63 26.10 -5.75
C GLN A 173 -15.66 27.16 -5.21
N ILE A 174 -14.47 26.75 -4.75
CA ILE A 174 -13.46 27.66 -4.21
C ILE A 174 -12.89 28.58 -5.31
N HIS A 175 -12.78 28.10 -6.55
CA HIS A 175 -12.21 28.88 -7.66
C HIS A 175 -13.13 29.99 -8.18
N ASN A 176 -14.45 29.87 -7.98
CA ASN A 176 -15.41 30.91 -8.36
C ASN A 176 -15.55 32.01 -7.30
N PHE A 177 -15.29 31.71 -6.02
CA PHE A 177 -15.38 32.71 -4.94
C PHE A 177 -14.18 33.66 -4.91
N VAL A 178 -12.97 33.19 -5.26
CA VAL A 178 -11.75 34.03 -5.32
C VAL A 178 -11.78 35.03 -6.49
N LYS A 179 -12.66 34.85 -7.47
CA LYS A 179 -12.85 35.81 -8.58
C LYS A 179 -13.88 36.90 -8.29
N LEU A 180 -14.61 36.81 -7.18
CA LEU A 180 -15.69 37.74 -6.80
C LEU A 180 -15.31 38.71 -5.67
N PHE A 181 -14.07 38.64 -5.18
CA PHE A 181 -13.44 39.60 -4.26
C PHE A 181 -12.11 40.09 -4.83
#